data_AF-A0A7C8E8G5-F1
#
_entry.id   AF-A0A7C8E8G5-F1
#
_cell.length_a   1.000
_cell.length_b   1.000
_cell.length_c   1.000
_cell.angle_alpha   90.00
_cell.angle_beta   90.00
_cell.angle_gamma   90.00
#
_symmetry.space_group_name_H-M   'P 1'
#
loop_
_entity.id
_entity.type
_entity.pdbx_description
1 polymer ?
#
loop_
_entity_poly.entity_id
_entity_poly.type
_entity_poly.pdbx_seq_one_letter_code
_entity_poly.pdbx_strand_id
1 'polypeptide(L)'
;MIKRTRGMIDGIVQGVGFRPFIYQLAFRYGLTGYVTNTAEGVDIEIEGPQEEIQLFIDAVEAERPPLALIASADWAEIPSINEDSFVIRRSRVGEERSALISPDVGICSDCLSEMRNPRDRRFGYPFINCTNCGPRYTIIMDIPYDRSATTMKAFGMCAACRKEYGDPNNRRFHAQPNACWDCGPVTSLYDGNGRKISCSDPIEESISFLQNASILAIKGLGGFHLAVDASNNKGVARLRRRKHREEKPLAIMVKDLDAAFKIAHISNREAELLGSHQRPIVLLKKLRSHGLSPKVAPKNRYTGIMLPYT
;
A
#
# COMPACT_ATOMS: atom_id res chain seq x y z
N MET A 1 7.68 -39.77 -9.87
CA MET A 1 8.15 -40.03 -8.50
C MET A 1 7.61 -38.92 -7.62
N ILE A 2 7.01 -39.24 -6.46
CA ILE A 2 6.59 -38.23 -5.50
C ILE A 2 7.81 -37.78 -4.70
N LYS A 3 8.01 -36.47 -4.60
CA LYS A 3 9.08 -35.85 -3.84
C LYS A 3 8.50 -34.78 -2.93
N ARG A 4 9.25 -34.44 -1.89
CA ARG A 4 8.96 -33.29 -1.04
C ARG A 4 10.16 -32.35 -1.03
N THR A 5 9.90 -31.07 -1.19
CA THR A 5 10.93 -30.04 -1.25
C THR A 5 10.57 -28.93 -0.27
N ARG A 6 11.57 -28.44 0.46
CA ARG A 6 11.48 -27.24 1.28
C ARG A 6 12.18 -26.08 0.59
N GLY A 7 11.51 -24.95 0.49
CA GLY A 7 12.05 -23.69 -0.02
C GLY A 7 12.12 -22.64 1.07
N MET A 8 13.29 -22.05 1.27
CA MET A 8 13.46 -20.84 2.07
C MET A 8 13.66 -19.65 1.14
N ILE A 9 12.71 -18.72 1.17
CA ILE A 9 12.69 -17.55 0.30
C ILE A 9 12.99 -16.30 1.12
N ASP A 10 14.10 -15.63 0.78
CA ASP A 10 14.50 -14.36 1.38
C ASP A 10 14.21 -13.18 0.44
N GLY A 11 14.06 -12.00 1.04
CA GLY A 11 13.83 -10.73 0.37
C GLY A 11 12.55 -10.03 0.83
N ILE A 12 12.01 -9.16 -0.02
CA ILE A 12 10.71 -8.51 0.21
C ILE A 12 9.60 -9.48 -0.20
N VAL A 13 9.36 -10.48 0.63
CA VAL A 13 8.35 -11.53 0.41
C VAL A 13 7.25 -11.53 1.48
N GLN A 14 7.37 -10.66 2.49
CA GLN A 14 6.34 -10.48 3.51
C GLN A 14 5.52 -9.21 3.27
N GLY A 15 4.21 -9.33 3.49
CA GLY A 15 3.26 -8.24 3.27
C GLY A 15 2.96 -7.90 1.82
N VAL A 16 3.47 -8.67 0.86
CA VAL A 16 3.31 -8.41 -0.58
C VAL A 16 2.34 -9.37 -1.27
N GLY A 17 1.48 -10.06 -0.50
CA GLY A 17 0.57 -11.08 -1.05
C GLY A 17 1.23 -12.42 -1.38
N PHE A 18 2.46 -12.66 -0.91
CA PHE A 18 3.24 -13.86 -1.25
C PHE A 18 2.59 -15.17 -0.75
N ARG A 19 2.12 -15.22 0.51
CA ARG A 19 1.41 -16.42 1.06
C ARG A 19 0.18 -16.82 0.21
N PRO A 20 -0.76 -15.91 -0.12
CA PRO A 20 -1.81 -16.15 -1.11
C PRO A 20 -1.33 -16.69 -2.45
N PHE A 21 -0.29 -16.07 -3.01
CA PHE A 21 0.28 -16.45 -4.29
C PHE A 21 0.81 -17.89 -4.26
N ILE A 22 1.62 -18.23 -3.25
CA ILE A 22 2.15 -19.58 -3.05
C ILE A 22 1.02 -20.61 -2.88
N TYR A 23 -0.01 -20.28 -2.09
CA TYR A 23 -1.18 -21.16 -1.93
C TYR A 23 -1.90 -21.42 -3.26
N GLN A 24 -2.16 -20.38 -4.05
CA GLN A 24 -2.80 -20.53 -5.36
C GLN A 24 -1.94 -21.31 -6.34
N LEU A 25 -0.63 -21.11 -6.30
CA LEU A 25 0.33 -21.81 -7.15
C LEU A 25 0.40 -23.30 -6.79
N ALA A 26 0.46 -23.63 -5.51
CA ALA A 26 0.44 -25.02 -5.05
C ALA A 26 -0.85 -25.73 -5.46
N PHE A 27 -2.00 -25.05 -5.32
CA PHE A 27 -3.29 -25.57 -5.81
C PHE A 27 -3.30 -25.79 -7.33
N ARG A 28 -2.75 -24.85 -8.11
CA ARG A 28 -2.67 -24.94 -9.58
C ARG A 28 -1.90 -26.18 -10.04
N TYR A 29 -0.80 -26.51 -9.38
CA TYR A 29 0.06 -27.65 -9.70
C TYR A 29 -0.29 -28.93 -8.91
N GLY A 30 -1.39 -28.94 -8.16
CA GLY A 30 -1.85 -30.10 -7.40
C GLY A 30 -0.87 -30.56 -6.31
N LEU A 31 -0.12 -29.62 -5.73
CA LEU A 31 0.88 -29.90 -4.68
C LEU A 31 0.25 -29.76 -3.29
N THR A 32 0.71 -30.58 -2.35
CA THR A 32 0.34 -30.50 -0.92
C THR A 32 1.50 -29.93 -0.10
N GLY A 33 1.26 -29.50 1.14
CA GLY A 33 2.31 -28.85 1.93
C GLY A 33 1.86 -27.62 2.70
N TYR A 34 2.76 -26.64 2.85
CA TYR A 34 2.41 -25.39 3.50
C TYR A 34 3.27 -24.19 3.09
N VAL A 35 2.80 -23.01 3.46
CA VAL A 35 3.59 -21.77 3.48
C VAL A 35 3.43 -21.06 4.82
N THR A 36 4.53 -20.51 5.35
CA THR A 36 4.51 -19.69 6.57
C THR A 36 5.52 -18.56 6.52
N ASN A 37 5.20 -17.43 7.14
CA ASN A 37 6.18 -16.37 7.36
C ASN A 37 7.06 -16.74 8.56
N THR A 38 8.36 -16.50 8.42
CA THR A 38 9.34 -16.65 9.50
C THR A 38 9.98 -15.30 9.82
N ALA A 39 10.92 -15.27 10.78
CA ALA A 39 11.66 -14.04 11.08
C ALA A 39 12.75 -13.73 10.02
N GLU A 40 13.08 -14.70 9.16
CA GLU A 40 14.09 -14.59 8.11
C GLU A 40 13.47 -14.41 6.71
N GLY A 41 12.25 -14.89 6.47
CA GLY A 41 11.65 -14.83 5.14
C GLY A 41 10.34 -15.60 5.06
N VAL A 42 10.18 -16.40 4.01
CA VAL A 42 9.04 -17.29 3.82
C VAL A 42 9.55 -18.72 3.68
N ASP A 43 8.98 -19.60 4.49
CA ASP A 43 9.28 -21.03 4.47
C ASP A 43 8.13 -21.78 3.80
N ILE A 44 8.47 -22.55 2.78
CA ILE A 44 7.55 -23.27 1.91
C ILE A 44 7.92 -24.74 1.96
N GLU A 45 6.93 -25.60 2.11
CA GLU A 45 7.11 -27.03 1.83
C GLU A 45 6.06 -27.46 0.82
N ILE A 46 6.48 -28.21 -0.18
CA ILE A 46 5.63 -28.77 -1.22
C ILE A 46 5.92 -30.24 -1.39
N GLU A 47 4.89 -31.04 -1.59
CA GLU A 47 4.96 -32.46 -1.88
C GLU A 47 4.10 -32.79 -3.10
N GLY A 48 4.61 -33.63 -4.00
CA GLY A 48 3.90 -34.01 -5.22
C GLY A 48 4.82 -34.61 -6.28
N PRO A 49 4.32 -34.77 -7.52
CA PRO A 49 5.14 -35.22 -8.64
C PRO A 49 6.33 -34.29 -8.88
N GLN A 50 7.51 -34.85 -9.08
CA GLN A 50 8.75 -34.06 -9.28
C GLN A 50 8.63 -33.03 -10.42
N GLU A 51 7.92 -33.34 -11.50
CA GLU A 51 7.71 -32.41 -12.62
C GLU A 51 6.89 -31.19 -12.19
N GLU A 52 5.80 -31.40 -11.44
CA GLU A 52 4.95 -30.33 -10.91
C GLU A 52 5.69 -29.46 -9.88
N ILE A 53 6.56 -30.07 -9.07
CA ILE A 53 7.43 -29.33 -8.15
C ILE A 53 8.37 -28.39 -8.90
N GLN A 54 8.98 -28.86 -9.99
CA GLN A 54 9.87 -28.01 -10.79
C GLN A 54 9.10 -26.86 -11.45
N LEU A 55 7.94 -27.14 -12.04
CA LEU A 55 7.07 -26.12 -12.62
C LEU A 55 6.64 -25.07 -11.59
N PHE A 56 6.32 -25.51 -10.37
CA PHE A 56 6.02 -24.62 -9.26
C PHE A 56 7.20 -23.71 -8.93
N ILE A 57 8.41 -24.26 -8.77
CA ILE A 57 9.62 -23.48 -8.43
C ILE A 57 9.89 -22.42 -9.49
N ASP A 58 9.86 -22.79 -10.77
CA ASP A 58 10.07 -21.87 -11.89
C ASP A 58 9.01 -20.75 -11.90
N ALA A 59 7.75 -21.09 -11.61
CA ALA A 59 6.66 -20.14 -11.54
C ALA A 59 6.72 -19.21 -10.32
N VAL A 60 7.30 -19.64 -9.19
CA VAL A 60 7.52 -18.77 -8.02
C VAL A 60 8.38 -17.56 -8.40
N GLU A 61 9.42 -17.76 -9.23
CA GLU A 61 10.28 -16.67 -9.67
C GLU A 61 9.62 -15.83 -10.79
N ALA A 62 9.01 -16.50 -11.77
CA ALA A 62 8.47 -15.84 -12.97
C ALA A 62 7.16 -15.07 -12.73
N GLU A 63 6.27 -15.59 -11.87
CA GLU A 63 4.91 -15.06 -11.66
C GLU A 63 4.74 -14.33 -10.32
N ARG A 64 5.83 -14.05 -9.61
CA ARG A 64 5.79 -13.44 -8.27
C ARG A 64 4.94 -12.16 -8.22
N PRO A 65 4.28 -11.86 -7.07
CA PRO A 65 3.50 -10.65 -6.92
C PRO A 65 4.29 -9.38 -7.28
N PRO A 66 3.65 -8.31 -7.80
CA PRO A 66 4.36 -7.12 -8.30
C PRO A 66 5.23 -6.40 -7.27
N LEU A 67 4.91 -6.55 -5.98
CA LEU A 67 5.66 -5.94 -4.89
C LEU A 67 6.72 -6.87 -4.29
N ALA A 68 6.76 -8.13 -4.73
CA ALA A 68 7.68 -9.12 -4.23
C ALA A 68 9.06 -8.98 -4.88
N LEU A 69 10.10 -8.92 -4.06
CA LEU A 69 11.48 -8.97 -4.49
C LEU A 69 12.14 -10.17 -3.80
N ILE A 70 12.36 -11.23 -4.56
CA ILE A 70 13.11 -12.41 -4.09
C ILE A 70 14.60 -12.08 -4.21
N ALA A 71 15.32 -12.15 -3.09
CA ALA A 71 16.78 -11.94 -3.02
C ALA A 71 17.52 -13.27 -3.17
N SER A 72 17.04 -14.31 -2.48
CA SER A 72 17.48 -15.70 -2.67
C SER A 72 16.31 -16.65 -2.48
N ALA A 73 16.42 -17.83 -3.07
CA ALA A 73 15.47 -18.93 -2.95
C ALA A 73 16.25 -20.25 -2.86
N ASP A 74 16.36 -20.79 -1.65
CA ASP A 74 17.10 -22.02 -1.39
C ASP A 74 16.13 -23.19 -1.28
N TRP A 75 16.24 -24.14 -2.22
CA TRP A 75 15.38 -25.33 -2.29
C TRP A 75 16.18 -26.58 -1.92
N ALA A 76 15.63 -27.41 -1.03
CA ALA A 76 16.22 -28.68 -0.62
C ALA A 76 15.18 -29.79 -0.59
N GLU A 77 15.55 -30.97 -1.10
CA GLU A 77 14.72 -32.17 -1.00
C GLU A 77 14.70 -32.65 0.47
N ILE A 78 13.52 -33.02 0.96
CA ILE A 78 13.29 -33.49 2.32
C ILE A 78 12.42 -34.77 2.31
N PRO A 79 12.40 -35.56 3.39
CA PRO A 79 11.57 -36.78 3.43
C PRO A 79 10.07 -36.50 3.25
N SER A 80 9.45 -37.23 2.32
CA SER A 80 8.01 -37.19 2.06
C SER A 80 7.20 -37.68 3.26
N ILE A 81 6.04 -37.06 3.49
CA ILE A 81 5.11 -37.41 4.57
C ILE A 81 3.67 -37.66 4.10
N ASN A 82 3.38 -37.47 2.79
CA ASN A 82 2.09 -37.63 2.15
C ASN A 82 0.98 -36.79 2.81
N GLU A 83 1.15 -35.46 2.88
CA GLU A 83 0.08 -34.57 3.32
C GLU A 83 -1.08 -34.52 2.29
N ASP A 84 -2.31 -34.35 2.79
CA ASP A 84 -3.52 -34.37 1.96
C ASP A 84 -3.89 -33.00 1.35
N SER A 85 -3.26 -31.92 1.81
CA SER A 85 -3.63 -30.56 1.39
C SER A 85 -2.49 -29.57 1.54
N PHE A 86 -2.59 -28.44 0.85
CA PHE A 86 -1.71 -27.29 1.04
C PHE A 86 -2.37 -26.24 1.95
N VAL A 87 -1.65 -25.74 2.96
CA VAL A 87 -2.21 -24.80 3.94
C VAL A 87 -1.31 -23.59 4.21
N ILE A 88 -1.92 -22.42 4.46
CA ILE A 88 -1.19 -21.26 5.00
C ILE A 88 -1.12 -21.41 6.53
N ARG A 89 0.07 -21.71 7.06
CA ARG A 89 0.29 -21.88 8.50
C ARG A 89 0.47 -20.53 9.21
N ARG A 90 0.31 -20.55 10.53
CA ARG A 90 0.63 -19.39 11.38
C ARG A 90 2.12 -19.08 11.30
N SER A 91 2.44 -17.79 11.37
CA SER A 91 3.82 -17.33 11.31
C SER A 91 4.64 -17.84 12.50
N ARG A 92 5.92 -18.16 12.23
CA ARG A 92 6.87 -18.64 13.25
C ARG A 92 7.81 -17.51 13.66
N VAL A 93 7.82 -17.23 14.97
CA VAL A 93 8.74 -16.25 15.55
C VAL A 93 10.10 -16.93 15.75
N GLY A 94 11.18 -16.25 15.34
CA GLY A 94 12.57 -16.65 15.59
C GLY A 94 13.29 -15.64 16.48
N GLU A 95 14.47 -15.99 16.99
CA GLU A 95 15.31 -15.10 17.80
C GLU A 95 15.95 -14.00 16.94
N GLU A 96 16.46 -14.35 15.76
CA GLU A 96 17.00 -13.40 14.79
C GLU A 96 15.92 -12.91 13.83
N ARG A 97 15.94 -11.60 13.55
CA ARG A 97 14.93 -10.89 12.76
C ARG A 97 15.61 -10.21 11.58
N SER A 98 15.56 -10.85 10.42
CA SER A 98 16.26 -10.39 9.20
C SER A 98 15.35 -10.16 7.99
N ALA A 99 14.09 -10.59 8.06
CA ALA A 99 13.14 -10.46 6.94
C ALA A 99 12.96 -8.99 6.50
N LEU A 100 13.07 -8.74 5.20
CA LEU A 100 12.93 -7.40 4.64
C LEU A 100 11.47 -6.94 4.64
N ILE A 101 11.25 -5.71 5.09
CA ILE A 101 9.92 -5.10 5.15
C ILE A 101 9.66 -4.31 3.86
N SER A 102 8.51 -4.59 3.24
CA SER A 102 8.06 -3.85 2.05
C SER A 102 7.79 -2.37 2.38
N PRO A 103 8.20 -1.43 1.52
CA PRO A 103 7.81 -0.02 1.67
C PRO A 103 6.29 0.15 1.54
N ASP A 104 5.78 1.30 1.98
CA ASP A 104 4.38 1.65 1.71
C ASP A 104 4.13 1.85 0.22
N VAL A 105 2.93 1.48 -0.23
CA VAL A 105 2.57 1.48 -1.64
C VAL A 105 1.26 2.18 -1.84
N GLY A 106 1.17 2.97 -2.91
CA GLY A 106 -0.03 3.68 -3.26
C GLY A 106 -1.21 2.76 -3.62
N ILE A 107 -2.43 3.27 -3.48
CA ILE A 107 -3.65 2.53 -3.85
C ILE A 107 -3.60 2.00 -5.30
N CYS A 108 -3.94 0.72 -5.48
CA CYS A 108 -4.03 0.11 -6.81
C CYS A 108 -5.32 0.52 -7.54
N SER A 109 -5.34 0.42 -8.87
CA SER A 109 -6.50 0.75 -9.73
C SER A 109 -7.77 0.00 -9.34
N ASP A 110 -7.59 -1.25 -8.92
CA ASP A 110 -8.59 -2.15 -8.40
C ASP A 110 -9.32 -1.59 -7.16
N CYS A 111 -8.57 -1.28 -6.09
CA CYS A 111 -9.14 -0.69 -4.89
C CYS A 111 -9.71 0.70 -5.17
N LEU A 112 -9.07 1.50 -6.03
CA LEU A 112 -9.58 2.80 -6.43
C LEU A 112 -10.94 2.69 -7.14
N SER A 113 -11.15 1.65 -7.95
CA SER A 113 -12.42 1.40 -8.63
C SER A 113 -13.51 0.98 -7.65
N GLU A 114 -13.19 0.10 -6.70
CA GLU A 114 -14.12 -0.30 -5.62
C GLU A 114 -14.52 0.90 -4.76
N MET A 115 -13.55 1.72 -4.33
CA MET A 115 -13.81 2.92 -3.52
C MET A 115 -14.74 3.92 -4.22
N ARG A 116 -14.69 3.97 -5.55
CA ARG A 116 -15.51 4.88 -6.36
C ARG A 116 -16.85 4.30 -6.79
N ASN A 117 -17.10 3.01 -6.55
CA ASN A 117 -18.32 2.34 -6.96
C ASN A 117 -19.40 2.44 -5.87
N PRO A 118 -20.54 3.14 -6.09
CA PRO A 118 -21.61 3.28 -5.09
C PRO A 118 -22.27 1.96 -4.67
N ARG A 119 -22.09 0.88 -5.44
CA ARG A 119 -22.60 -0.46 -5.12
C ARG A 119 -21.62 -1.29 -4.30
N ASP A 120 -20.37 -0.86 -4.16
CA ASP A 120 -19.38 -1.55 -3.34
C ASP A 120 -19.57 -1.19 -1.86
N ARG A 121 -19.42 -2.17 -0.97
CA ARG A 121 -19.50 -1.98 0.48
C ARG A 121 -18.41 -1.05 1.03
N ARG A 122 -17.35 -0.80 0.26
CA ARG A 122 -16.25 0.12 0.57
C ARG A 122 -16.34 1.43 -0.21
N PHE A 123 -17.50 1.76 -0.79
CA PHE A 123 -17.72 3.07 -1.39
C PHE A 123 -17.32 4.19 -0.42
N GLY A 124 -16.45 5.09 -0.89
CA GLY A 124 -15.91 6.21 -0.12
C GLY A 124 -14.99 5.84 1.06
N TYR A 125 -14.63 4.55 1.27
CA TYR A 125 -13.87 4.13 2.45
C TYR A 125 -12.40 4.58 2.40
N PRO A 126 -11.93 5.46 3.29
CA PRO A 126 -10.63 6.14 3.15
C PRO A 126 -9.40 5.26 3.42
N PHE A 127 -9.60 4.07 3.97
CA PHE A 127 -8.51 3.15 4.34
C PHE A 127 -8.57 1.84 3.54
N ILE A 128 -9.21 1.87 2.36
CA ILE A 128 -9.29 0.72 1.47
C ILE A 128 -7.90 0.28 1.03
N ASN A 129 -7.66 -1.03 1.08
CA ASN A 129 -6.43 -1.64 0.59
C ASN A 129 -6.69 -3.12 0.23
N CYS A 130 -5.68 -3.75 -0.38
CA CYS A 130 -5.59 -5.18 -0.61
C CYS A 130 -4.16 -5.68 -0.39
N THR A 131 -3.87 -6.93 -0.73
CA THR A 131 -2.51 -7.51 -0.66
C THR A 131 -1.49 -6.77 -1.53
N ASN A 132 -1.94 -6.11 -2.60
CA ASN A 132 -1.10 -5.45 -3.60
C ASN A 132 -0.93 -3.93 -3.39
N CYS A 133 -1.52 -3.33 -2.36
CA CYS A 133 -1.42 -1.89 -2.11
C CYS A 133 -1.62 -1.50 -0.65
N GLY A 134 -1.42 -0.21 -0.34
CA GLY A 134 -1.66 0.38 0.97
C GLY A 134 -0.44 0.35 1.89
N PRO A 135 -0.64 0.69 3.17
CA PRO A 135 0.47 0.82 4.12
C PRO A 135 1.11 -0.53 4.44
N ARG A 136 2.42 -0.51 4.64
CA ARG A 136 3.27 -1.63 5.05
C ARG A 136 4.19 -1.15 6.15
N TYR A 137 5.38 -0.67 5.79
CA TYR A 137 6.40 -0.18 6.73
C TYR A 137 5.81 0.73 7.82
N THR A 138 4.95 1.69 7.45
CA THR A 138 4.36 2.65 8.42
C THR A 138 3.44 2.05 9.47
N ILE A 139 2.93 0.82 9.27
CA ILE A 139 2.00 0.17 10.19
C ILE A 139 2.56 -1.10 10.83
N ILE A 140 3.68 -1.61 10.36
CA ILE A 140 4.34 -2.79 10.90
C ILE A 140 5.03 -2.41 12.20
N MET A 141 4.72 -3.14 13.27
CA MET A 141 5.35 -2.98 14.58
C MET A 141 6.41 -4.06 14.83
N ASP A 142 6.23 -5.26 14.25
CA ASP A 142 7.16 -6.36 14.39
C ASP A 142 7.08 -7.35 13.21
N ILE A 143 8.07 -8.24 13.11
CA ILE A 143 8.08 -9.39 12.20
C ILE A 143 8.07 -10.71 12.99
N PRO A 144 7.46 -11.78 12.45
CA PRO A 144 6.90 -11.93 11.09
C PRO A 144 5.61 -11.12 10.84
N TYR A 145 5.39 -10.73 9.58
CA TYR A 145 4.25 -9.91 9.18
C TYR A 145 2.91 -10.64 9.33
N ASP A 146 2.16 -10.24 10.35
CA ASP A 146 0.77 -10.60 10.58
C ASP A 146 0.01 -9.43 11.20
N ARG A 147 -1.32 -9.44 11.13
CA ARG A 147 -2.17 -8.36 11.66
C ARG A 147 -1.86 -8.02 13.11
N SER A 148 -1.59 -9.02 13.95
CA SER A 148 -1.23 -8.85 15.38
C SER A 148 0.08 -8.05 15.58
N ALA A 149 0.98 -8.11 14.60
CA ALA A 149 2.24 -7.39 14.56
C ALA A 149 2.13 -6.06 13.78
N THR A 150 0.91 -5.56 13.54
CA THR A 150 0.67 -4.23 12.93
C THR A 150 -0.22 -3.35 13.80
N THR A 151 -0.26 -2.06 13.54
CA THR A 151 -1.21 -1.13 14.19
C THR A 151 -2.68 -1.52 13.96
N MET A 152 -2.96 -2.36 12.96
CA MET A 152 -4.29 -2.93 12.71
C MET A 152 -4.74 -3.94 13.78
N LYS A 153 -3.87 -4.35 14.71
CA LYS A 153 -4.24 -5.24 15.84
C LYS A 153 -5.38 -4.70 16.71
N ALA A 154 -5.55 -3.37 16.75
CA ALA A 154 -6.61 -2.72 17.53
C ALA A 154 -8.00 -2.84 16.87
N PHE A 155 -8.05 -3.27 15.60
CA PHE A 155 -9.27 -3.32 14.80
C PHE A 155 -9.65 -4.78 14.52
N GLY A 156 -10.63 -5.33 15.24
CA GLY A 156 -11.08 -6.71 15.03
C GLY A 156 -11.92 -6.85 13.75
N MET A 157 -11.58 -7.79 12.86
CA MET A 157 -12.31 -7.96 11.58
C MET A 157 -13.79 -8.35 11.80
N CYS A 158 -14.69 -7.61 11.16
CA CYS A 158 -16.11 -8.01 11.05
C CYS A 158 -16.24 -9.30 10.23
N ALA A 159 -17.43 -9.92 10.28
CA ALA A 159 -17.69 -11.20 9.59
C ALA A 159 -17.41 -11.14 8.08
N ALA A 160 -17.80 -10.04 7.41
CA ALA A 160 -17.55 -9.86 5.97
C ALA A 160 -16.06 -9.78 5.64
N CYS A 161 -15.28 -8.98 6.38
CA CYS A 161 -13.83 -8.90 6.18
C CYS A 161 -13.13 -10.23 6.50
N ARG A 162 -13.60 -10.97 7.52
CA ARG A 162 -13.08 -12.30 7.86
C ARG A 162 -13.33 -13.33 6.74
N LYS A 163 -14.51 -13.28 6.12
CA LYS A 163 -14.85 -14.13 4.97
C LYS A 163 -13.90 -13.86 3.80
N GLU A 164 -13.72 -12.59 3.42
CA GLU A 164 -12.77 -12.24 2.36
C GLU A 164 -11.32 -12.62 2.69
N TYR A 165 -10.92 -12.48 3.97
CA TYR A 165 -9.57 -12.84 4.42
C TYR A 165 -9.28 -14.34 4.27
N GLY A 166 -10.29 -15.19 4.46
CA GLY A 166 -10.18 -16.64 4.38
C GLY A 166 -10.59 -17.26 3.02
N ASP A 167 -11.06 -16.46 2.07
CA ASP A 167 -11.50 -16.93 0.75
C ASP A 167 -10.35 -16.84 -0.27
N PRO A 168 -9.79 -17.97 -0.75
CA PRO A 168 -8.67 -17.98 -1.70
C PRO A 168 -8.97 -17.33 -3.05
N ASN A 169 -10.26 -17.20 -3.41
CA ASN A 169 -10.69 -16.54 -4.65
C ASN A 169 -10.87 -15.03 -4.48
N ASN A 170 -10.73 -14.52 -3.25
CA ASN A 170 -10.85 -13.10 -2.97
C ASN A 170 -9.47 -12.43 -3.02
N ARG A 171 -9.39 -11.25 -3.64
CA ARG A 171 -8.16 -10.44 -3.66
C ARG A 171 -7.67 -9.97 -2.28
N ARG A 172 -8.52 -10.08 -1.26
CA ARG A 172 -8.18 -9.78 0.14
C ARG A 172 -7.83 -11.03 0.95
N PHE A 173 -7.67 -12.18 0.30
CA PHE A 173 -7.14 -13.39 0.91
C PHE A 173 -5.82 -13.10 1.62
N HIS A 174 -5.76 -13.33 2.93
CA HIS A 174 -4.64 -12.98 3.80
C HIS A 174 -4.14 -11.52 3.74
N ALA A 175 -4.98 -10.56 3.33
CA ALA A 175 -4.68 -9.13 3.45
C ALA A 175 -4.70 -8.72 4.93
N GLN A 176 -3.53 -8.66 5.56
CA GLN A 176 -3.40 -8.31 6.99
C GLN A 176 -4.05 -6.97 7.38
N PRO A 177 -4.00 -5.89 6.56
CA PRO A 177 -4.64 -4.62 6.89
C PRO A 177 -6.09 -4.52 6.37
N ASN A 178 -6.73 -5.64 6.02
CA ASN A 178 -8.13 -5.63 5.56
C ASN A 178 -9.06 -5.01 6.60
N ALA A 179 -9.93 -4.12 6.13
CA ALA A 179 -10.94 -3.42 6.93
C ALA A 179 -12.07 -2.87 6.03
N CYS A 180 -13.11 -2.34 6.68
CA CYS A 180 -14.24 -1.63 6.07
C CYS A 180 -14.84 -0.65 7.08
N TRP A 181 -15.91 0.04 6.70
CA TRP A 181 -16.64 0.96 7.56
C TRP A 181 -17.05 0.39 8.93
N ASP A 182 -17.37 -0.90 9.02
CA ASP A 182 -17.84 -1.52 10.27
C ASP A 182 -16.74 -1.85 11.28
N CYS A 183 -15.53 -2.14 10.82
CA CYS A 183 -14.46 -2.67 11.67
C CYS A 183 -13.13 -1.95 11.56
N GLY A 184 -13.03 -0.97 10.66
CA GLY A 184 -11.81 -0.26 10.37
C GLY A 184 -11.67 1.07 11.10
N PRO A 185 -10.55 1.75 10.90
CA PRO A 185 -10.39 3.14 11.30
C PRO A 185 -11.39 4.06 10.57
N VAL A 186 -11.70 5.19 11.22
CA VAL A 186 -12.56 6.25 10.68
C VAL A 186 -11.83 7.59 10.73
N THR A 187 -12.24 8.50 9.84
CA THR A 187 -11.72 9.87 9.83
C THR A 187 -12.43 10.72 10.86
N SER A 188 -11.77 11.80 11.28
CA SER A 188 -12.34 12.78 12.21
C SER A 188 -11.67 14.12 11.98
N LEU A 189 -12.42 15.20 12.13
CA LEU A 189 -11.95 16.56 11.92
C LEU A 189 -11.84 17.32 13.25
N TYR A 190 -10.80 18.14 13.39
CA TYR A 190 -10.53 18.94 14.59
C TYR A 190 -10.21 20.39 14.20
N ASP A 191 -10.57 21.33 15.07
CA ASP A 191 -10.22 22.73 14.92
C ASP A 191 -8.79 23.03 15.41
N GLY A 192 -8.38 24.31 15.32
CA GLY A 192 -7.05 24.76 15.76
C GLY A 192 -6.82 24.69 17.27
N ASN A 193 -7.84 24.45 18.08
CA ASN A 193 -7.77 24.27 19.53
C ASN A 193 -7.82 22.79 19.93
N GLY A 194 -7.81 21.86 18.95
CA GLY A 194 -7.91 20.43 19.18
C GLY A 194 -9.32 19.95 19.53
N ARG A 195 -10.37 20.77 19.31
CA ARG A 195 -11.75 20.38 19.54
C ARG A 195 -12.30 19.67 18.30
N LYS A 196 -12.99 18.55 18.51
CA LYS A 196 -13.61 17.77 17.42
C LYS A 196 -14.73 18.59 16.78
N ILE A 197 -14.68 18.72 15.46
CA ILE A 197 -15.74 19.35 14.67
C ILE A 197 -16.78 18.27 14.34
N SER A 198 -18.02 18.46 14.80
CA SER A 198 -19.12 17.55 14.50
C SER A 198 -19.60 17.76 13.07
N CYS A 199 -19.47 16.76 12.23
CA CYS A 199 -19.91 16.74 10.84
C CYS A 199 -20.28 15.31 10.45
N SER A 200 -21.12 15.15 9.43
CA SER A 200 -21.50 13.84 8.89
C SER A 200 -20.37 13.21 8.09
N ASP A 201 -19.65 14.01 7.31
CA ASP A 201 -18.51 13.58 6.50
C ASP A 201 -17.31 14.51 6.73
N PRO A 202 -16.31 14.08 7.51
CA PRO A 202 -15.09 14.84 7.75
C PRO A 202 -14.30 15.18 6.47
N ILE A 203 -14.42 14.38 5.42
CA ILE A 203 -13.71 14.58 4.15
C ILE A 203 -14.40 15.70 3.35
N GLU A 204 -15.72 15.64 3.21
CA GLU A 204 -16.48 16.68 2.52
C GLU A 204 -16.32 18.04 3.20
N GLU A 205 -16.39 18.07 4.53
CA GLU A 205 -16.16 19.30 5.30
C GLU A 205 -14.71 19.82 5.12
N SER A 206 -13.73 18.91 5.05
CA SER A 206 -12.34 19.27 4.74
C SER A 206 -12.18 19.90 3.35
N ILE A 207 -12.92 19.41 2.36
CA ILE A 207 -12.94 19.98 1.00
C ILE A 207 -13.46 21.42 1.04
N SER A 208 -14.59 21.65 1.73
CA SER A 208 -15.15 23.01 1.92
C SER A 208 -14.14 23.95 2.58
N PHE A 209 -13.43 23.50 3.61
CA PHE A 209 -12.38 24.31 4.25
C PHE A 209 -11.25 24.67 3.29
N LEU A 210 -10.77 23.72 2.48
CA LEU A 210 -9.71 23.97 1.49
C LEU A 210 -10.15 24.95 0.41
N GLN A 211 -11.38 24.82 -0.09
CA GLN A 211 -11.98 25.76 -1.05
C GLN A 211 -12.08 27.18 -0.48
N ASN A 212 -12.35 27.30 0.82
CA ASN A 212 -12.35 28.56 1.56
C ASN A 212 -10.92 29.01 2.02
N ALA A 213 -9.88 28.55 1.31
CA ALA A 213 -8.48 28.89 1.51
C ALA A 213 -7.88 28.48 2.87
N SER A 214 -8.57 27.66 3.66
CA SER A 214 -8.09 27.17 4.96
C SER A 214 -6.84 26.30 4.82
N ILE A 215 -6.06 26.23 5.90
CA ILE A 215 -4.91 25.33 6.00
C ILE A 215 -5.35 24.15 6.85
N LEU A 216 -5.27 22.95 6.30
CA LEU A 216 -5.58 21.71 7.01
C LEU A 216 -4.32 20.92 7.33
N ALA A 217 -4.29 20.28 8.50
CA ALA A 217 -3.33 19.23 8.79
C ALA A 217 -3.97 17.88 8.47
N ILE A 218 -3.45 17.18 7.46
CA ILE A 218 -3.98 15.90 6.98
C ILE A 218 -3.01 14.78 7.40
N LYS A 219 -3.52 13.79 8.15
CA LYS A 219 -2.76 12.59 8.48
C LYS A 219 -2.69 11.68 7.26
N GLY A 220 -1.50 11.56 6.67
CA GLY A 220 -1.19 10.55 5.66
C GLY A 220 -0.59 9.29 6.30
N LEU A 221 0.06 8.44 5.49
CA LEU A 221 0.69 7.20 5.97
C LEU A 221 1.87 7.47 6.91
N GLY A 222 2.84 8.26 6.45
CA GLY A 222 4.09 8.54 7.18
C GLY A 222 4.05 9.71 8.15
N GLY A 223 2.88 10.33 8.36
CA GLY A 223 2.73 11.49 9.25
C GLY A 223 1.76 12.54 8.74
N PHE A 224 1.85 13.75 9.29
CA PHE A 224 0.96 14.85 8.96
C PHE A 224 1.53 15.78 7.88
N HIS A 225 0.67 16.19 6.96
CA HIS A 225 0.94 17.20 5.94
C HIS A 225 0.10 18.45 6.19
N LEU A 226 0.65 19.63 5.88
CA LEU A 226 -0.13 20.86 5.82
C LEU A 226 -0.59 21.10 4.37
N ALA A 227 -1.89 21.13 4.16
CA ALA A 227 -2.52 21.28 2.86
C ALA A 227 -3.26 22.63 2.75
N VAL A 228 -3.17 23.23 1.57
CA VAL A 228 -3.92 24.42 1.15
C VAL A 228 -4.06 24.37 -0.36
N ASP A 229 -5.10 24.99 -0.91
CA ASP A 229 -5.23 25.13 -2.37
C ASP A 229 -4.02 25.90 -2.94
N ALA A 230 -3.27 25.23 -3.83
CA ALA A 230 -2.06 25.75 -4.46
C ALA A 230 -2.33 26.88 -5.47
N SER A 231 -3.56 27.00 -5.98
CA SER A 231 -3.99 28.12 -6.82
C SER A 231 -4.31 29.37 -6.00
N ASN A 232 -4.66 29.21 -4.72
CA ASN A 232 -5.04 30.29 -3.85
C ASN A 232 -3.82 31.03 -3.25
N ASN A 233 -3.46 32.16 -3.86
CA ASN A 233 -2.30 32.95 -3.44
C ASN A 233 -2.35 33.42 -1.97
N LYS A 234 -3.53 33.78 -1.45
CA LYS A 234 -3.71 34.20 -0.05
C LYS A 234 -3.48 33.02 0.90
N GLY A 235 -4.03 31.85 0.57
CA GLY A 235 -3.84 30.61 1.32
C GLY A 235 -2.37 30.19 1.39
N VAL A 236 -1.69 30.14 0.25
CA VAL A 236 -0.26 29.79 0.17
C VAL A 236 0.61 30.78 0.94
N ALA A 237 0.35 32.09 0.83
CA ALA A 237 1.07 33.10 1.59
C ALA A 237 0.89 32.93 3.11
N ARG A 238 -0.34 32.61 3.56
CA ARG A 238 -0.63 32.35 4.97
C ARG A 238 0.10 31.10 5.48
N LEU A 239 0.15 30.04 4.69
CA LEU A 239 0.87 28.80 5.03
C LEU A 239 2.36 29.07 5.22
N ARG A 240 2.99 29.79 4.29
CA ARG A 240 4.42 30.14 4.38
C ARG A 240 4.74 30.95 5.63
N ARG A 241 3.92 31.95 5.93
CA ARG A 241 4.08 32.80 7.12
C ARG A 241 3.98 31.97 8.40
N ARG A 242 2.95 31.14 8.55
CA ARG A 242 2.74 30.31 9.75
C ARG A 242 3.80 29.21 9.92
N LYS A 243 4.33 28.67 8.82
CA LYS A 243 5.36 27.62 8.86
C LYS A 243 6.79 28.18 8.92
N HIS A 244 6.98 29.51 8.89
CA HIS A 244 8.29 30.15 8.78
C HIS A 244 9.13 29.57 7.62
N ARG A 245 8.50 29.40 6.45
CA ARG A 245 9.12 28.80 5.26
C ARG A 245 8.99 29.75 4.08
N GLU A 246 9.96 30.66 3.94
CA GLU A 246 9.86 31.79 3.02
C GLU A 246 9.95 31.39 1.54
N GLU A 247 11.05 30.78 1.11
CA GLU A 247 11.26 30.51 -0.32
C GLU A 247 11.28 29.03 -0.70
N LYS A 248 11.61 28.11 0.23
CA LYS A 248 11.74 26.68 -0.08
C LYS A 248 10.47 26.16 -0.76
N PRO A 249 10.55 25.55 -1.97
CA PRO A 249 9.38 25.12 -2.73
C PRO A 249 8.44 24.24 -1.91
N LEU A 250 7.15 24.38 -2.19
CA LEU A 250 6.08 23.52 -1.69
C LEU A 250 5.75 22.51 -2.79
N ALA A 251 5.65 21.24 -2.43
CA ALA A 251 5.12 20.23 -3.33
C ALA A 251 3.62 20.42 -3.51
N ILE A 252 3.10 20.02 -4.66
CA ILE A 252 1.68 20.06 -5.00
C ILE A 252 1.19 18.65 -5.34
N MET A 253 -0.01 18.33 -4.89
CA MET A 253 -0.72 17.14 -5.31
C MET A 253 -1.74 17.54 -6.37
N VAL A 254 -1.79 16.80 -7.46
CA VAL A 254 -2.80 16.97 -8.53
C VAL A 254 -3.63 15.70 -8.66
N LYS A 255 -4.82 15.81 -9.24
CA LYS A 255 -5.79 14.71 -9.32
C LYS A 255 -5.25 13.49 -10.10
N ASP A 256 -4.68 13.73 -11.26
CA ASP A 256 -4.28 12.72 -12.24
C ASP A 256 -3.16 13.27 -13.15
N LEU A 257 -2.64 12.42 -14.05
CA LEU A 257 -1.59 12.80 -14.99
C LEU A 257 -2.06 13.92 -15.94
N ASP A 258 -3.33 13.92 -16.36
CA ASP A 258 -3.89 14.96 -17.22
C ASP A 258 -3.84 16.33 -16.55
N ALA A 259 -4.15 16.40 -15.25
CA ALA A 259 -3.97 17.62 -14.47
C ALA A 259 -2.50 18.04 -14.34
N ALA A 260 -1.57 17.08 -14.25
CA ALA A 260 -0.14 17.36 -14.21
C ALA A 260 0.36 17.96 -15.54
N PHE A 261 -0.06 17.43 -16.68
CA PHE A 261 0.28 17.94 -18.01
C PHE A 261 -0.20 19.39 -18.25
N LYS A 262 -1.26 19.82 -17.57
CA LYS A 262 -1.76 21.21 -17.64
C LYS A 262 -0.88 22.22 -16.91
N ILE A 263 0.06 21.78 -16.07
CA ILE A 263 0.87 22.67 -15.23
C ILE A 263 2.38 22.54 -15.47
N ALA A 264 2.84 21.43 -16.06
CA ALA A 264 4.25 21.16 -16.29
C ALA A 264 4.50 20.42 -17.61
N HIS A 265 5.72 20.55 -18.12
CA HIS A 265 6.25 19.66 -19.15
C HIS A 265 6.64 18.32 -18.50
N ILE A 266 6.19 17.21 -19.08
CA ILE A 266 6.38 15.87 -18.54
C ILE A 266 6.77 14.94 -19.69
N SER A 267 7.91 14.27 -19.55
CA SER A 267 8.36 13.19 -20.42
C SER A 267 7.71 11.85 -20.04
N ASN A 268 7.80 10.85 -20.92
CA ASN A 268 7.26 9.51 -20.64
C ASN A 268 7.84 8.91 -19.35
N ARG A 269 9.15 9.04 -19.12
CA ARG A 269 9.82 8.53 -17.91
C ARG A 269 9.36 9.26 -16.64
N GLU A 270 9.09 10.55 -16.71
CA GLU A 270 8.54 11.32 -15.59
C GLU A 270 7.09 10.95 -15.30
N ALA A 271 6.29 10.69 -16.34
CA ALA A 271 4.92 10.22 -16.20
C ALA A 271 4.86 8.81 -15.58
N GLU A 272 5.74 7.91 -16.00
CA GLU A 272 5.92 6.57 -15.39
C GLU A 272 6.30 6.69 -13.91
N LEU A 273 7.25 7.57 -13.57
CA LEU A 273 7.68 7.77 -12.19
C LEU A 273 6.56 8.34 -11.31
N LEU A 274 5.81 9.34 -11.80
CA LEU A 274 4.62 9.87 -11.11
C LEU A 274 3.52 8.80 -10.95
N GLY A 275 3.34 7.99 -12.00
CA GLY A 275 2.38 6.90 -12.10
C GLY A 275 2.72 5.70 -11.22
N SER A 276 3.98 5.58 -10.80
CA SER A 276 4.50 4.44 -10.06
C SER A 276 3.78 4.22 -8.72
N HIS A 277 3.84 2.98 -8.24
CA HIS A 277 3.25 2.55 -6.97
C HIS A 277 3.83 3.32 -5.78
N GLN A 278 5.07 3.81 -5.86
CA GLN A 278 5.71 4.61 -4.81
C GLN A 278 5.13 6.03 -4.69
N ARG A 279 4.43 6.52 -5.73
CA ARG A 279 3.82 7.86 -5.79
C ARG A 279 4.74 9.00 -5.29
N PRO A 280 5.97 9.12 -5.83
CA PRO A 280 6.93 10.10 -5.37
C PRO A 280 6.53 11.53 -5.74
N ILE A 281 7.16 12.50 -5.08
CA ILE A 281 7.20 13.88 -5.58
C ILE A 281 8.27 13.96 -6.67
N VAL A 282 7.85 14.29 -7.89
CA VAL A 282 8.73 14.43 -9.06
C VAL A 282 8.92 15.92 -9.37
N LEU A 283 10.16 16.33 -9.60
CA LEU A 283 10.49 17.72 -9.97
C LEU A 283 10.26 17.92 -11.47
N LEU A 284 9.23 18.66 -11.84
CA LEU A 284 8.84 18.89 -13.22
C LEU A 284 9.01 20.35 -13.64
N LYS A 285 9.41 20.56 -14.89
CA LYS A 285 9.59 21.90 -15.45
C LYS A 285 8.22 22.55 -15.66
N LYS A 286 7.99 23.70 -15.04
CA LYS A 286 6.69 24.40 -15.11
C LYS A 286 6.39 24.89 -16.53
N LEU A 287 5.10 24.91 -16.88
CA LEU A 287 4.60 25.71 -18.00
C LEU A 287 4.64 27.20 -17.65
N ARG A 288 4.52 28.10 -18.64
CA ARG A 288 4.46 29.55 -18.36
C ARG A 288 3.14 29.96 -17.71
N SER A 289 2.03 29.38 -18.17
CA SER A 289 0.71 29.56 -17.60
C SER A 289 0.27 28.24 -16.98
N HIS A 290 0.24 28.19 -15.65
CA HIS A 290 -0.07 26.97 -14.91
C HIS A 290 -1.12 27.18 -13.80
N GLY A 291 -1.67 28.40 -13.65
CA GLY A 291 -2.75 28.69 -12.69
C GLY A 291 -2.42 28.53 -11.20
N LEU A 292 -1.15 28.31 -10.85
CA LEU A 292 -0.71 28.16 -9.46
C LEU A 292 -0.22 29.49 -8.91
N SER A 293 -0.31 29.66 -7.59
CA SER A 293 0.30 30.82 -6.93
C SER A 293 1.81 30.87 -7.23
N PRO A 294 2.36 32.06 -7.57
CA PRO A 294 3.80 32.24 -7.75
C PRO A 294 4.60 31.91 -6.48
N LYS A 295 3.93 31.89 -5.32
CA LYS A 295 4.51 31.53 -4.03
C LYS A 295 4.65 30.01 -3.83
N VAL A 296 4.11 29.15 -4.70
CA VAL A 296 4.33 27.69 -4.56
C VAL A 296 5.82 27.36 -4.66
N ALA A 297 6.49 27.89 -5.68
CA ALA A 297 7.92 27.71 -5.92
C ALA A 297 8.52 29.00 -6.50
N PRO A 298 8.76 30.02 -5.65
CA PRO A 298 9.20 31.34 -6.10
C PRO A 298 10.56 31.26 -6.79
N LYS A 299 10.72 32.00 -7.90
CA LYS A 299 11.97 32.10 -8.69
C LYS A 299 12.57 30.74 -9.15
N ASN A 300 11.77 29.67 -9.16
CA ASN A 300 12.20 28.34 -9.57
C ASN A 300 11.50 27.92 -10.88
N ARG A 301 12.25 27.32 -11.80
CA ARG A 301 11.73 26.78 -13.07
C ARG A 301 11.01 25.44 -12.91
N TYR A 302 11.23 24.77 -11.77
CA TYR A 302 10.66 23.47 -11.46
C TYR A 302 9.66 23.54 -10.30
N THR A 303 8.70 22.62 -10.29
CA THR A 303 7.76 22.40 -9.18
C THR A 303 7.72 20.92 -8.85
N GLY A 304 7.60 20.59 -7.57
CA GLY A 304 7.44 19.20 -7.12
C GLY A 304 5.99 18.80 -7.23
N ILE A 305 5.66 17.84 -8.09
CA ILE A 305 4.31 17.33 -8.30
C ILE A 305 4.23 15.91 -7.78
N MET A 306 3.13 15.56 -7.14
CA MET A 306 2.78 14.17 -6.79
C MET A 306 1.33 13.87 -7.16
N LEU A 307 1.02 12.59 -7.30
CA LEU A 307 -0.34 12.08 -7.47
C LEU A 307 -0.91 11.58 -6.13
N PRO A 308 -2.24 11.37 -6.01
CA PRO A 308 -2.83 10.79 -4.81
C PRO A 308 -2.28 9.39 -4.58
N TYR A 309 -2.00 9.05 -3.33
CA TYR A 309 -1.31 7.80 -2.98
C TYR A 309 -2.08 6.93 -1.97
N THR A 310 -3.09 7.45 -1.28
CA THR A 310 -3.98 6.68 -0.40
C THR A 310 -5.42 6.94 -0.74
#